data_AF-A0A529GCZ3-F1
#
_entry.id   AF-A0A529GCZ3-F1
#
_cell.length_a   1.000
_cell.length_b   1.000
_cell.length_c   1.000
_cell.angle_alpha   90.00
_cell.angle_beta   90.00
_cell.angle_gamma   90.00
#
_symmetry.space_group_name_H-M   'P 1'
#
loop_
_entity.id
_entity.type
_entity.pdbx_description
1 polymer ?
#
loop_
_entity_poly.entity_id
_entity_poly.type
_entity_poly.pdbx_seq_one_letter_code
_entity_poly.pdbx_strand_id
1 'polypeptide(L)'
;MTFDKNPFPAGDADRHALWDMLVRRDIDAFLSQDWSMVEDDFVAESFFGMHAHFLNDADAWRLQFPTLAAYRDEWLRQAKETAATKFA
;
A
#
# COMPACT_ATOMS: atom_id res chain seq x y z
N MET A 1 -2.81 -7.81 -22.13
CA MET A 1 -2.44 -6.61 -21.34
C MET A 1 -1.47 -7.06 -20.28
N THR A 2 -0.29 -6.45 -20.19
CA THR A 2 0.60 -6.59 -19.03
C THR A 2 0.08 -5.62 -17.97
N PHE A 3 -0.70 -6.13 -17.01
CA PHE A 3 -1.29 -5.33 -15.94
C PHE A 3 -0.26 -4.80 -14.93
N ASP A 4 0.96 -5.30 -15.02
CA ASP A 4 2.10 -4.93 -14.18
C ASP A 4 3.02 -3.92 -14.88
N LYS A 5 2.78 -3.49 -16.12
CA LYS A 5 3.68 -2.53 -16.78
C LYS A 5 3.31 -1.10 -16.38
N ASN A 6 4.30 -0.33 -15.92
CA ASN A 6 4.14 1.11 -15.65
C ASN A 6 3.60 1.83 -16.91
N PRO A 7 2.42 2.46 -16.83
CA PRO A 7 1.80 3.14 -17.97
C PRO A 7 2.41 4.53 -18.22
N PHE A 8 3.14 5.08 -17.25
CA PHE A 8 3.77 6.39 -17.36
C PHE A 8 5.19 6.24 -17.94
N PRO A 9 5.52 6.97 -19.01
CA PRO A 9 6.87 6.93 -19.59
C PRO A 9 7.88 7.64 -18.68
N ALA A 10 9.17 7.35 -18.84
CA ALA A 10 10.24 7.98 -18.06
C ALA A 10 10.32 9.52 -18.23
N GLY A 11 9.78 10.08 -19.31
CA GLY A 11 9.65 11.54 -19.48
C GLY A 11 8.63 12.20 -18.54
N ASP A 12 7.83 11.39 -17.83
CA ASP A 12 6.87 11.80 -16.82
C ASP A 12 7.33 11.29 -15.45
N ALA A 13 8.42 11.88 -14.96
CA ALA A 13 9.20 11.35 -13.85
C ALA A 13 8.38 11.12 -12.57
N ASP A 14 7.51 12.07 -12.21
CA ASP A 14 6.75 12.01 -10.96
C ASP A 14 5.72 10.89 -10.99
N ARG A 15 4.90 10.80 -12.05
CA ARG A 15 3.88 9.74 -12.15
C ARG A 15 4.53 8.37 -12.35
N HIS A 16 5.65 8.32 -13.05
CA HIS A 16 6.43 7.10 -13.20
C HIS A 16 6.92 6.59 -11.83
N ALA A 17 7.57 7.45 -11.04
CA ALA A 17 8.08 7.09 -9.72
C ALA A 17 6.96 6.72 -8.73
N LEU A 18 5.86 7.49 -8.71
CA LEU A 18 4.71 7.18 -7.86
C LEU A 18 4.06 5.84 -8.21
N TRP A 19 3.96 5.52 -9.50
CA TRP A 19 3.43 4.22 -9.92
C TRP A 19 4.35 3.07 -9.53
N ASP A 20 5.67 3.21 -9.72
CA ASP A 20 6.62 2.17 -9.33
C ASP A 20 6.61 1.93 -7.81
N MET A 21 6.48 3.00 -7.01
CA MET A 21 6.32 2.94 -5.56
C MET A 21 5.02 2.24 -5.15
N LEU A 22 3.86 2.75 -5.57
CA LEU A 22 2.56 2.34 -5.06
C LEU A 22 2.02 1.06 -5.69
N VAL A 23 2.58 0.64 -6.83
CA VAL A 23 2.12 -0.56 -7.55
C VAL A 23 3.19 -1.63 -7.54
N ARG A 24 4.34 -1.40 -8.18
CA ARG A 24 5.33 -2.46 -8.34
C ARG A 24 5.96 -2.85 -7.00
N ARG A 25 6.54 -1.88 -6.30
CA ARG A 25 7.26 -2.13 -5.04
C ARG A 25 6.34 -2.60 -3.93
N ASP A 26 5.17 -1.97 -3.77
CA ASP A 26 4.18 -2.40 -2.77
C ASP A 26 3.67 -3.84 -3.01
N ILE A 27 3.37 -4.22 -4.26
CA ILE A 27 2.98 -5.60 -4.59
C ILE A 27 4.11 -6.59 -4.29
N ASP A 28 5.33 -6.30 -4.74
CA ASP A 28 6.49 -7.18 -4.52
C ASP A 28 6.79 -7.33 -3.02
N ALA A 29 6.68 -6.25 -2.25
CA ALA A 29 6.80 -6.25 -0.79
C ALA A 29 5.71 -7.10 -0.14
N PHE A 30 4.45 -6.92 -0.53
CA PHE A 30 3.31 -7.66 0.04
C PHE A 30 3.42 -9.15 -0.24
N LEU A 31 3.75 -9.53 -1.48
CA LEU A 31 3.90 -10.93 -1.89
C LEU A 31 5.10 -11.61 -1.21
N SER A 32 6.19 -10.87 -0.96
CA SER A 32 7.34 -11.37 -0.21
C SER A 32 7.17 -11.30 1.31
N GLN A 33 6.10 -10.65 1.78
CA GLN A 33 5.83 -10.33 3.19
C GLN A 33 6.96 -9.50 3.83
N ASP A 34 7.64 -8.67 3.05
CA ASP A 34 8.79 -7.88 3.48
C ASP A 34 8.45 -6.38 3.55
N TRP A 35 8.18 -5.90 4.78
CA TRP A 35 7.88 -4.50 5.03
C TRP A 35 9.06 -3.56 4.76
N SER A 36 10.30 -4.04 4.90
CA SER A 36 11.49 -3.18 4.76
C SER A 36 11.63 -2.60 3.35
N MET A 37 10.98 -3.21 2.36
CA MET A 37 10.93 -2.72 0.99
C MET A 37 10.14 -1.43 0.83
N VAL A 38 9.19 -1.12 1.74
CA VAL A 38 8.27 0.03 1.62
C VAL A 38 8.32 0.96 2.83
N GLU A 39 9.10 0.65 3.86
CA GLU A 39 9.07 1.42 5.10
C GLU A 39 9.46 2.90 4.93
N ASP A 40 10.37 3.18 4.00
CA ASP A 40 10.84 4.53 3.66
C ASP A 40 9.85 5.32 2.78
N ASP A 41 8.77 4.68 2.30
CA ASP A 41 7.71 5.36 1.53
C ASP A 41 6.73 6.14 2.43
N PHE A 42 6.86 5.98 3.75
CA PHE A 42 5.98 6.58 4.74
C PHE A 42 6.71 7.59 5.63
N VAL A 43 6.04 8.72 5.89
CA VAL A 43 6.46 9.68 6.92
C VAL A 43 5.86 9.27 8.27
N ALA A 44 6.61 8.49 9.05
CA ALA A 44 6.11 7.86 10.27
C ALA A 44 5.52 8.85 11.30
N GLU A 45 6.12 10.04 11.43
CA GLU A 45 5.72 11.05 12.41
C GLU A 45 4.33 11.65 12.17
N SER A 46 3.89 11.70 10.91
CA SER A 46 2.62 12.32 10.51
C SER A 46 1.63 11.31 9.91
N PHE A 47 1.96 10.02 9.95
CA PHE A 47 1.13 8.97 9.38
C PHE A 47 -0.15 8.75 10.19
N PHE A 48 -1.27 8.65 9.48
CA PHE A 48 -2.51 8.07 9.98
C PHE A 48 -3.31 7.46 8.82
N GLY A 49 -3.99 6.36 9.08
CA GLY A 49 -4.86 5.68 8.12
C GLY A 49 -6.33 5.94 8.40
N MET A 50 -7.09 6.32 7.37
CA MET A 50 -8.52 6.54 7.42
C MET A 50 -9.26 5.44 6.66
N HIS A 51 -10.35 4.94 7.24
CA HIS A 51 -11.28 4.07 6.55
C HIS A 51 -12.44 4.89 5.98
N ALA A 52 -12.61 4.86 4.66
CA ALA A 52 -13.68 5.58 3.99
C ALA A 52 -15.05 4.89 4.07
N HIS A 53 -15.11 3.66 4.60
CA HIS A 53 -16.34 2.85 4.68
C HIS A 53 -17.04 2.63 3.32
N PHE A 54 -16.29 2.73 2.22
CA PHE A 54 -16.82 2.71 0.86
C PHE A 54 -17.83 3.83 0.59
N LEU A 55 -17.75 4.92 1.36
CA LEU A 55 -18.60 6.10 1.26
C LEU A 55 -17.83 7.28 0.65
N ASN A 56 -18.52 8.03 -0.20
CA ASN A 56 -18.00 9.28 -0.77
C ASN A 56 -18.10 10.47 0.21
N ASP A 57 -18.79 10.29 1.34
CA ASP A 57 -18.94 11.30 2.38
C ASP A 57 -17.74 11.26 3.34
N ALA A 58 -16.91 12.30 3.30
CA ALA A 58 -15.72 12.42 4.13
C ALA A 58 -16.04 12.53 5.63
N ASP A 59 -17.21 13.04 6.01
CA ASP A 59 -17.63 13.13 7.42
C ASP A 59 -17.92 11.74 8.01
N ALA A 60 -18.17 10.75 7.15
CA ALA A 60 -18.36 9.36 7.54
C ALA A 60 -17.04 8.60 7.69
N TRP A 61 -15.89 9.17 7.31
CA TRP A 61 -14.60 8.48 7.40
C TRP A 61 -14.15 8.38 8.86
N ARG A 62 -13.42 7.31 9.20
CA ARG A 62 -12.96 7.07 10.57
C ARG A 62 -11.47 6.81 10.59
N LEU A 63 -10.80 7.35 11.61
CA LEU A 63 -9.42 7.00 11.92
C LEU A 63 -9.36 5.50 12.25
N GLN A 64 -8.65 4.73 11.43
CA GLN A 64 -8.50 3.29 11.60
C GLN A 64 -7.11 2.92 12.12
N PHE A 65 -6.07 3.56 11.58
CA PHE A 65 -4.70 3.34 11.99
C PHE A 65 -4.12 4.64 12.55
N PRO A 66 -3.97 4.77 13.87
CA PRO A 66 -3.46 5.99 14.48
C PRO A 66 -1.94 6.15 14.32
N THR A 67 -1.22 5.09 13.94
CA THR A 67 0.24 5.08 13.77
C THR A 67 0.65 4.19 12.60
N LEU A 68 1.84 4.46 12.05
CA LEU A 68 2.43 3.61 11.01
C LEU A 68 2.68 2.19 11.49
N ALA A 69 3.09 2.01 12.75
CA ALA A 69 3.31 0.69 13.33
C ALA A 69 2.02 -0.16 13.35
N ALA A 70 0.88 0.44 13.71
CA ALA A 70 -0.40 -0.26 13.69
C ALA A 70 -0.82 -0.68 12.27
N TYR A 71 -0.57 0.18 11.29
CA TYR A 71 -0.80 -0.15 9.88
C TYR A 71 0.12 -1.26 9.38
N ARG A 72 1.43 -1.17 9.64
CA ARG A 72 2.43 -2.19 9.29
C ARG A 72 2.04 -3.56 9.85
N ASP A 73 1.69 -3.63 11.13
CA ASP A 73 1.44 -4.91 11.79
C ASP A 73 0.21 -5.61 11.17
N GLU A 74 -0.82 -4.82 10.81
CA GLU A 74 -1.99 -5.31 10.10
C GLU A 74 -1.68 -5.70 8.65
N TRP A 75 -0.91 -4.89 7.94
CA TRP A 75 -0.44 -5.20 6.58
C TRP A 75 0.34 -6.52 6.55
N LEU A 76 1.25 -6.74 7.51
CA LEU A 76 2.02 -8.00 7.63
C LEU A 76 1.14 -9.20 7.99
N ARG A 77 0.09 -9.00 8.81
CA ARG A 77 -0.90 -10.05 9.10
C ARG A 77 -1.63 -10.47 7.83
N GLN A 78 -2.12 -9.51 7.04
CA GLN A 78 -2.83 -9.75 5.78
C GLN A 78 -1.93 -10.36 4.71
N ALA A 79 -0.66 -9.96 4.62
CA ALA A 79 0.31 -10.53 3.70
C ALA A 79 0.52 -12.03 3.98
N LYS A 80 0.71 -12.39 5.26
CA LYS A 80 0.85 -13.80 5.70
C LYS A 80 -0.41 -14.62 5.42
N GLU A 81 -1.60 -14.07 5.70
CA GLU A 81 -2.87 -14.75 5.43
C GLU A 81 -3.10 -14.95 3.93
N THR A 82 -2.75 -13.95 3.13
CA THR A 82 -2.83 -14.04 1.66
C THR A 82 -1.88 -15.10 1.13
N ALA A 83 -0.64 -15.14 1.59
CA ALA A 83 0.33 -16.16 1.20
C ALA A 83 -0.11 -17.59 1.59
N ALA A 84 -0.85 -17.74 2.69
CA ALA A 84 -1.43 -19.01 3.11
C ALA A 84 -2.71 -19.39 2.35
N THR A 85 -3.34 -18.43 1.66
CA THR A 85 -4.61 -18.64 0.96
C THR A 85 -4.37 -19.27 -0.41
N LYS A 86 -5.08 -20.38 -0.68
CA LYS A 86 -5.18 -20.93 -2.04
C LYS A 86 -6.36 -20.29 -2.74
N PHE A 87 -6.06 -19.43 -3.71
CA PHE A 87 -7.08 -18.84 -4.58
C PHE A 87 -7.58 -19.88 -5.60
N ALA A 88 -8.88 -19.83 -5.90
CA ALA A 88 -9.60 -20.81 -6.73
C ALA A 88 -9.58 -20.48 -8.22
#